data_AF-A0A7V9TH78-F1
#
_entry.id   AF-A0A7V9TH78-F1
#
_cell.length_a   1.000
_cell.length_b   1.000
_cell.length_c   1.000
_cell.angle_alpha   90.00
_cell.angle_beta   90.00
_cell.angle_gamma   90.00
#
_symmetry.space_group_name_H-M   'P 1'
#
loop_
_entity.id
_entity.type
_entity.pdbx_description
1 polymer ?
#
loop_
_entity_poly.entity_id
_entity_poly.type
_entity_poly.pdbx_seq_one_letter_code
_entity_poly.pdbx_strand_id
1 'polypeptide(L)'
;MLDTSGSMLQGDKMAQARRGALGYADSAVRRGYAVGLISFASVARHLVAPTVERDGVRVALEAIRADGSTDMAAGLRLAARQLGGADGTIRVICVVTDGQADDERLAIDVAKGIRKDGIQIQAVGTADADWSLLKRLTGDGSMARHVEQNRLSTSIAHMAQLLPPSGATGR
;
A
#
# COMPACT_ATOMS: atom_id res chain seq x y z
N MET A 1 -0.97 -1.63 -1.63
CA MET A 1 -2.37 -1.99 -1.38
C MET A 1 -3.17 -0.73 -1.16
N LEU A 2 -4.40 -0.72 -1.65
CA LEU A 2 -5.25 0.45 -1.70
C LEU A 2 -6.55 0.18 -0.94
N ASP A 3 -6.86 1.03 0.01
CA ASP A 3 -8.17 1.06 0.66
C ASP A 3 -9.23 1.46 -0.36
N THR A 4 -10.33 0.72 -0.35
CA THR A 4 -11.47 0.85 -1.23
C THR A 4 -12.77 0.76 -0.43
N SER A 5 -12.72 1.09 0.86
CA SER A 5 -13.89 1.24 1.71
C SER A 5 -14.77 2.41 1.26
N GLY A 6 -16.01 2.46 1.73
CA GLY A 6 -16.97 3.49 1.34
C GLY A 6 -16.53 4.93 1.65
N SER A 7 -15.67 5.14 2.66
CA SER A 7 -15.12 6.48 2.99
C SER A 7 -14.29 7.07 1.85
N MET A 8 -13.65 6.24 1.04
CA MET A 8 -12.86 6.67 -0.12
C MET A 8 -13.69 7.35 -1.21
N LEU A 9 -15.02 7.21 -1.21
CA LEU A 9 -15.94 7.94 -2.10
C LEU A 9 -16.13 9.41 -1.71
N GLN A 10 -15.70 9.82 -0.50
CA GLN A 10 -15.85 11.19 -0.06
C GLN A 10 -14.88 12.10 -0.81
N GLY A 11 -15.45 13.10 -1.50
CA GLY A 11 -14.68 14.04 -2.31
C GLY A 11 -13.88 13.34 -3.40
N ASP A 12 -12.59 13.65 -3.45
CA ASP A 12 -11.66 13.28 -4.52
C ASP A 12 -10.66 12.21 -4.08
N LYS A 13 -10.85 11.61 -2.89
CA LYS A 13 -9.91 10.68 -2.24
C LYS A 13 -9.57 9.49 -3.14
N MET A 14 -10.57 8.78 -3.65
CA MET A 14 -10.33 7.64 -4.55
C MET A 14 -9.57 8.05 -5.83
N ALA A 15 -9.92 9.20 -6.42
CA ALA A 15 -9.24 9.70 -7.62
C ALA A 15 -7.77 10.05 -7.33
N GLN A 16 -7.50 10.72 -6.21
CA GLN A 16 -6.16 11.01 -5.73
C GLN A 16 -5.36 9.72 -5.44
N ALA A 17 -6.00 8.74 -4.80
CA ALA A 17 -5.36 7.49 -4.43
C ALA A 17 -4.96 6.66 -5.67
N ARG A 18 -5.81 6.62 -6.72
CA ARG A 18 -5.48 6.01 -8.02
C ARG A 18 -4.30 6.69 -8.70
N ARG A 19 -4.36 8.02 -8.84
CA ARG A 19 -3.26 8.80 -9.46
C ARG A 19 -1.95 8.59 -8.72
N GLY A 20 -1.99 8.62 -7.39
CA GLY A 20 -0.83 8.39 -6.55
C GLY A 20 -0.28 6.97 -6.67
N ALA A 21 -1.14 5.96 -6.67
CA ALA A 21 -0.75 4.56 -6.82
C ALA A 21 -0.09 4.29 -8.19
N LEU A 22 -0.60 4.90 -9.27
CA LEU A 22 0.03 4.81 -10.58
C LEU A 22 1.43 5.47 -10.58
N GLY A 23 1.55 6.67 -10.01
CA GLY A 23 2.84 7.36 -9.87
C GLY A 23 3.85 6.63 -8.98
N TYR A 24 3.36 5.92 -7.95
CA TYR A 24 4.18 5.02 -7.14
C TYR A 24 4.67 3.84 -7.97
N ALA A 25 3.78 3.18 -8.72
CA ALA A 25 4.13 2.04 -9.57
C ALA A 25 5.20 2.42 -10.62
N ASP A 26 4.99 3.55 -11.31
CA ASP A 26 5.94 4.10 -12.26
C ASP A 26 7.33 4.32 -11.65
N SER A 27 7.37 4.92 -10.46
CA SER A 27 8.62 5.24 -9.77
C SER A 27 9.31 3.99 -9.23
N ALA A 28 8.56 3.04 -8.69
CA ALA A 28 9.10 1.78 -8.20
C ALA A 28 9.70 0.96 -9.33
N VAL A 29 9.03 0.85 -10.49
CA VAL A 29 9.54 0.15 -11.68
C VAL A 29 10.84 0.79 -12.18
N ARG A 30 10.93 2.13 -12.25
CA ARG A 30 12.18 2.82 -12.60
C ARG A 30 13.33 2.53 -11.64
N ARG A 31 13.03 2.10 -10.42
CA ARG A 31 14.00 1.74 -9.38
C ARG A 31 14.28 0.24 -9.34
N GLY A 32 13.81 -0.53 -10.32
CA GLY A 32 14.04 -1.97 -10.45
C GLY A 32 13.10 -2.85 -9.62
N TYR A 33 11.97 -2.33 -9.16
CA TYR A 33 10.96 -3.13 -8.46
C TYR A 33 9.87 -3.62 -9.42
N ALA A 34 9.44 -4.87 -9.23
CA ALA A 34 8.13 -5.31 -9.69
C ALA A 34 7.05 -4.81 -8.71
N VAL A 35 5.90 -4.40 -9.23
CA VAL A 35 4.80 -3.82 -8.45
C VAL A 35 3.53 -4.64 -8.67
N GLY A 36 2.89 -5.02 -7.57
CA GLY A 36 1.57 -5.64 -7.57
C GLY A 36 0.51 -4.71 -6.99
N LEU A 37 -0.76 -5.05 -7.22
CA LEU A 37 -1.91 -4.30 -6.71
C LEU A 37 -2.87 -5.20 -5.96
N ILE A 38 -3.17 -4.80 -4.74
CA ILE A 38 -4.22 -5.38 -3.89
C ILE A 38 -5.14 -4.24 -3.50
N SER A 39 -6.45 -4.45 -3.65
CA SER A 39 -7.46 -3.62 -3.00
C SER A 39 -7.95 -4.29 -1.72
N PHE A 40 -8.36 -3.50 -0.75
CA PHE A 40 -9.04 -4.00 0.44
C PHE A 40 -10.21 -3.09 0.81
N ALA A 41 -11.27 -3.72 1.28
CA ALA A 41 -12.41 -3.10 1.93
C ALA A 41 -12.91 -4.11 2.97
N SER A 42 -14.19 -4.51 2.97
CA SER A 42 -14.65 -5.68 3.75
C SER A 42 -13.97 -6.99 3.36
N VAL A 43 -13.36 -7.06 2.18
CA VAL A 43 -12.53 -8.18 1.75
C VAL A 43 -11.29 -7.66 1.00
N ALA A 44 -10.19 -8.41 1.09
CA ALA A 44 -8.99 -8.15 0.30
C ALA A 44 -9.03 -8.90 -1.04
N ARG A 45 -8.69 -8.22 -2.13
CA ARG A 45 -8.63 -8.80 -3.48
C ARG A 45 -7.28 -8.54 -4.11
N HIS A 46 -6.69 -9.58 -4.68
CA HIS A 46 -5.49 -9.48 -5.49
C HIS A 46 -5.88 -9.12 -6.92
N LEU A 47 -5.46 -7.95 -7.39
CA LEU A 47 -5.85 -7.43 -8.70
C LEU A 47 -4.76 -7.63 -9.73
N VAL A 48 -3.50 -7.45 -9.34
CA VAL A 48 -2.34 -7.57 -10.23
C VAL A 48 -1.18 -8.20 -9.47
N ALA A 49 -0.64 -9.30 -9.99
CA ALA A 49 0.60 -9.89 -9.52
C ALA A 49 1.80 -8.94 -9.70
N PRO A 50 2.86 -9.05 -8.89
CA PRO A 50 4.06 -8.23 -9.08
C PRO A 50 4.57 -8.27 -10.52
N THR A 51 4.60 -7.12 -11.18
CA THR A 51 5.00 -6.98 -12.58
C THR A 51 5.77 -5.69 -12.82
N VAL A 52 6.56 -5.64 -13.88
CA VAL A 52 7.14 -4.40 -14.41
C VAL A 52 6.25 -3.74 -15.46
N GLU A 53 5.23 -4.47 -15.95
CA GLU A 53 4.25 -4.02 -16.93
C GLU A 53 3.18 -3.13 -16.29
N ARG A 54 3.12 -1.88 -16.71
CA ARG A 54 2.34 -0.83 -16.02
C ARG A 54 0.87 -0.81 -16.43
N ASP A 55 0.55 -1.23 -17.65
CA ASP A 55 -0.81 -1.15 -18.18
C ASP A 55 -1.80 -2.00 -17.37
N GLY A 56 -1.37 -3.18 -16.92
CA GLY A 56 -2.19 -4.02 -16.04
C GLY A 56 -2.54 -3.31 -14.72
N VAL A 57 -1.57 -2.62 -14.12
CA VAL A 57 -1.79 -1.84 -12.89
C VAL A 57 -2.73 -0.68 -13.12
N ARG A 58 -2.55 0.07 -14.22
CA ARG A 58 -3.41 1.21 -14.58
C ARG A 58 -4.86 0.77 -14.80
N VAL A 59 -5.08 -0.24 -15.64
CA VAL A 59 -6.43 -0.77 -15.92
C VAL A 59 -7.09 -1.29 -14.65
N ALA A 60 -6.35 -2.00 -13.80
CA ALA A 60 -6.88 -2.49 -12.53
C ALA A 60 -7.29 -1.34 -11.59
N LEU A 61 -6.49 -0.28 -11.48
CA LEU A 61 -6.82 0.90 -10.68
C LEU A 61 -8.09 1.62 -11.17
N GLU A 62 -8.27 1.72 -12.49
CA GLU A 62 -9.45 2.32 -13.11
C GLU A 62 -10.73 1.51 -12.81
N ALA A 63 -10.62 0.18 -12.75
CA ALA A 63 -11.74 -0.74 -12.53
C ALA A 63 -12.19 -0.86 -11.06
N ILE A 64 -11.40 -0.39 -10.09
CA ILE A 64 -11.74 -0.48 -8.66
C ILE A 64 -13.07 0.25 -8.40
N ARG A 65 -13.88 -0.28 -7.48
CA ARG A 65 -15.04 0.40 -6.91
C ARG A 65 -14.89 0.42 -5.41
N ALA A 66 -15.20 1.57 -4.80
CA ALA A 66 -15.13 1.75 -3.37
C ALA A 66 -16.47 1.43 -2.73
N ASP A 67 -16.48 0.54 -1.74
CA ASP A 67 -17.65 0.10 -0.98
C ASP A 67 -17.21 -0.70 0.26
N GLY A 68 -18.06 -0.81 1.26
CA GLY A 68 -17.84 -1.64 2.45
C GLY A 68 -16.93 -1.01 3.52
N SER A 69 -16.49 -1.87 4.43
CA SER A 69 -15.66 -1.58 5.61
C SER A 69 -14.15 -1.65 5.28
N THR A 70 -13.28 -1.72 6.29
CA THR A 70 -11.82 -1.58 6.15
C THR A 70 -11.07 -2.73 6.82
N ASP A 71 -11.18 -3.95 6.26
CA ASP A 71 -10.43 -5.14 6.71
C ASP A 71 -8.96 -5.08 6.24
N MET A 72 -8.22 -4.18 6.88
CA MET A 72 -6.80 -3.96 6.63
C MET A 72 -5.96 -5.19 6.96
N ALA A 73 -6.36 -5.98 7.96
CA ALA A 73 -5.65 -7.20 8.34
C ALA A 73 -5.69 -8.25 7.21
N ALA A 74 -6.84 -8.43 6.56
CA ALA A 74 -6.95 -9.30 5.39
C ALA A 74 -6.08 -8.80 4.23
N GLY A 75 -6.05 -7.48 4.00
CA GLY A 75 -5.17 -6.85 3.03
C GLY A 75 -3.70 -7.20 3.27
N LEU A 76 -3.22 -6.93 4.48
CA LEU A 76 -1.84 -7.19 4.92
C LEU A 76 -1.45 -8.66 4.74
N ARG A 77 -2.31 -9.59 5.19
CA ARG A 77 -2.09 -11.03 5.02
C ARG A 77 -2.00 -11.42 3.54
N LEU A 78 -2.88 -10.88 2.70
CA LEU A 78 -2.87 -11.18 1.28
C LEU A 78 -1.59 -10.66 0.61
N ALA A 79 -1.16 -9.44 0.94
CA ALA A 79 0.07 -8.87 0.41
C ALA A 79 1.31 -9.66 0.84
N ALA A 80 1.38 -10.07 2.11
CA ALA A 80 2.47 -10.91 2.60
C ALA A 80 2.57 -12.23 1.82
N ARG A 81 1.43 -12.88 1.54
CA ARG A 81 1.38 -14.11 0.74
C ARG A 81 1.83 -13.90 -0.71
N GLN A 82 1.50 -12.76 -1.32
CA GLN A 82 1.89 -12.45 -2.70
C GLN A 82 3.35 -12.01 -2.82
N LEU A 83 3.91 -11.41 -1.77
CA LEU A 83 5.32 -11.00 -1.69
C LEU A 83 6.24 -12.14 -1.23
N GLY A 84 5.88 -13.41 -1.50
CA GLY A 84 6.81 -14.53 -1.30
C GLY A 84 8.18 -14.25 -1.93
N GLY A 85 9.24 -14.89 -1.46
CA GLY A 85 10.57 -14.63 -2.01
C GLY A 85 11.67 -15.46 -1.37
N ALA A 86 12.74 -15.64 -2.15
CA ALA A 86 14.01 -16.15 -1.65
C ALA A 86 14.70 -15.13 -0.76
N ASP A 87 15.53 -15.61 0.16
CA ASP A 87 16.36 -14.78 1.02
C ASP A 87 17.13 -13.73 0.20
N GLY A 88 17.19 -12.50 0.71
CA GLY A 88 17.90 -11.38 0.09
C GLY A 88 17.05 -10.49 -0.83
N THR A 89 15.79 -10.82 -1.10
CA THR A 89 14.91 -9.93 -1.89
C THR A 89 14.28 -8.85 -1.02
N ILE A 90 14.47 -7.58 -1.40
CA ILE A 90 13.82 -6.43 -0.75
C ILE A 90 12.33 -6.43 -1.09
N ARG A 91 11.48 -6.49 -0.06
CA ARG A 91 10.02 -6.58 -0.19
C ARG A 91 9.39 -5.46 0.61
N VAL A 92 8.46 -4.74 -0.02
CA VAL A 92 7.80 -3.58 0.59
C VAL A 92 6.29 -3.64 0.34
N ILE A 93 5.50 -3.41 1.38
CA ILE A 93 4.06 -3.15 1.30
C ILE A 93 3.83 -1.67 1.53
N CYS A 94 3.26 -0.97 0.55
CA CYS A 94 2.74 0.38 0.74
C CYS A 94 1.23 0.31 1.00
N VAL A 95 0.79 0.76 2.18
CA VAL A 95 -0.62 0.86 2.58
C VAL A 95 -1.11 2.28 2.30
N VAL A 96 -2.24 2.39 1.61
CA VAL A 96 -2.93 3.68 1.37
C VAL A 96 -4.35 3.56 1.92
N THR A 97 -4.75 4.45 2.82
CA THR A 97 -6.09 4.41 3.47
C THR A 97 -6.57 5.81 3.85
N ASP A 98 -7.88 6.01 3.89
CA ASP A 98 -8.48 7.23 4.43
C ASP A 98 -9.22 7.01 5.76
N GLY A 99 -9.10 5.83 6.36
CA GLY A 99 -9.96 5.43 7.46
C GLY A 99 -9.29 4.59 8.54
N GLN A 100 -10.13 4.08 9.42
CA GLN A 100 -9.74 3.21 10.53
C GLN A 100 -9.87 1.75 10.10
N ALA A 101 -9.03 0.87 10.66
CA ALA A 101 -9.17 -0.56 10.42
C ALA A 101 -10.33 -1.14 11.25
N ASP A 102 -11.05 -2.11 10.69
CA ASP A 102 -12.13 -2.81 11.39
C ASP A 102 -11.64 -3.49 12.69
N ASP A 103 -10.41 -4.02 12.68
CA ASP A 103 -9.69 -4.53 13.85
C ASP A 103 -8.24 -4.06 13.84
N GLU A 104 -7.98 -2.98 14.57
CA GLU A 104 -6.65 -2.40 14.70
C GLU A 104 -5.63 -3.34 15.34
N ARG A 105 -6.05 -4.10 16.37
CA ARG A 105 -5.13 -4.99 17.10
C ARG A 105 -4.65 -6.09 16.17
N LEU A 106 -5.58 -6.69 15.42
CA LEU A 106 -5.26 -7.71 14.44
C LEU A 106 -4.38 -7.16 13.31
N ALA A 107 -4.70 -5.99 12.77
CA ALA A 107 -3.88 -5.35 11.73
C ALA A 107 -2.43 -5.13 12.20
N ILE A 108 -2.26 -4.69 13.45
CA ILE A 108 -0.94 -4.46 14.05
C ILE A 108 -0.19 -5.76 14.29
N ASP A 109 -0.85 -6.80 14.79
CA ASP A 109 -0.21 -8.08 15.04
C ASP A 109 0.21 -8.78 13.74
N VAL A 110 -0.61 -8.69 12.70
CA VAL A 110 -0.23 -9.12 11.33
C VAL A 110 0.96 -8.31 10.83
N ALA A 111 0.94 -6.98 10.94
CA ALA A 111 2.03 -6.13 10.50
C ALA A 111 3.35 -6.44 11.23
N LYS A 112 3.32 -6.74 12.53
CA LYS A 112 4.51 -7.20 13.27
C LYS A 112 5.09 -8.49 12.69
N GLY A 113 4.23 -9.46 12.34
CA GLY A 113 4.67 -10.71 11.70
C GLY A 113 5.35 -10.44 10.35
N ILE A 114 4.70 -9.66 9.50
CA ILE A 114 5.22 -9.26 8.19
C ILE A 114 6.61 -8.61 8.28
N ARG A 115 6.80 -7.71 9.25
CA ARG A 115 8.10 -7.07 9.48
C ARG A 115 9.16 -8.03 10.00
N LYS A 116 8.79 -9.00 10.86
CA LYS A 116 9.70 -10.06 11.31
C LYS A 116 10.16 -10.93 10.14
N ASP A 117 9.32 -11.11 9.13
CA ASP A 117 9.65 -11.85 7.89
C ASP A 117 10.48 -11.01 6.89
N GLY A 118 10.95 -9.82 7.30
CA GLY A 118 11.81 -8.95 6.50
C GLY A 118 11.09 -8.14 5.43
N ILE A 119 9.76 -8.03 5.49
CA ILE A 119 8.97 -7.20 4.58
C ILE A 119 8.74 -5.83 5.23
N GLN A 120 9.20 -4.77 4.57
CA GLN A 120 9.00 -3.40 5.05
C GLN A 120 7.55 -2.95 4.81
N ILE A 121 7.01 -2.13 5.71
CA ILE A 121 5.68 -1.55 5.57
C ILE A 121 5.82 -0.03 5.54
N GLN A 122 5.26 0.57 4.49
CA GLN A 122 5.04 2.00 4.31
C GLN A 122 3.55 2.29 4.44
N ALA A 123 3.20 3.48 4.92
CA ALA A 123 1.80 3.87 5.08
C ALA A 123 1.56 5.33 4.68
N VAL A 124 0.49 5.58 3.96
CA VAL A 124 -0.02 6.93 3.67
C VAL A 124 -1.50 6.96 4.03
N GLY A 125 -1.90 7.95 4.82
CA GLY A 125 -3.32 8.18 5.05
C GLY A 125 -3.72 9.65 5.05
N THR A 126 -5.00 9.88 4.79
CA THR A 126 -5.58 11.23 4.85
C THR A 126 -5.83 11.65 6.30
N ALA A 127 -6.25 12.91 6.51
CA ALA A 127 -6.61 13.46 7.82
C ALA A 127 -7.51 12.54 8.67
N ASP A 128 -8.43 11.81 8.03
CA ASP A 128 -9.40 10.92 8.67
C ASP A 128 -8.82 9.56 9.10
N ALA A 129 -7.64 9.19 8.59
CA ALA A 129 -6.99 7.93 8.95
C ALA A 129 -6.37 7.97 10.35
N ASP A 130 -6.38 6.83 11.05
CA ASP A 130 -5.74 6.75 12.37
C ASP A 130 -4.20 6.80 12.25
N TRP A 131 -3.63 7.95 12.59
CA TRP A 131 -2.19 8.17 12.52
C TRP A 131 -1.37 7.29 13.47
N SER A 132 -1.92 6.95 14.64
CA SER A 132 -1.27 6.07 15.60
C SER A 132 -1.17 4.65 15.05
N LEU A 133 -2.26 4.16 14.45
CA LEU A 133 -2.31 2.87 13.76
C LEU A 133 -1.27 2.83 12.65
N LEU A 134 -1.25 3.81 11.73
CA LEU A 134 -0.31 3.81 10.60
C LEU A 134 1.15 3.71 11.06
N LYS A 135 1.57 4.46 12.07
CA LYS A 135 2.92 4.35 12.64
C LYS A 135 3.20 2.99 13.25
N ARG A 136 2.20 2.36 13.89
CA ARG A 136 2.34 1.02 14.49
C ARG A 136 2.40 -0.08 13.42
N LEU A 137 1.73 0.10 12.29
CA LEU A 137 1.83 -0.78 11.12
C LEU A 137 3.20 -0.72 10.47
N THR A 138 3.79 0.46 10.34
CA THR A 138 5.13 0.58 9.76
C THR A 138 6.22 0.11 10.72
N GLY A 139 6.02 0.28 12.04
CA GLY A 139 7.06 0.03 13.05
C GLY A 139 8.18 1.08 13.05
N ASP A 140 8.14 2.01 12.10
CA ASP A 140 9.01 3.17 11.94
C ASP A 140 8.15 4.33 11.44
N GLY A 141 7.98 5.36 12.29
CA GLY A 141 7.15 6.52 11.95
C GLY A 141 7.66 7.30 10.72
N SER A 142 8.94 7.16 10.35
CA SER A 142 9.51 7.80 9.16
C SER A 142 8.94 7.24 7.85
N MET A 143 8.44 5.99 7.89
CA MET A 143 7.80 5.28 6.78
C MET A 143 6.28 5.50 6.70
N ALA A 144 5.73 6.36 7.57
CA ALA A 144 4.34 6.75 7.56
C ALA A 144 4.19 8.22 7.12
N ARG A 145 3.07 8.56 6.47
CA ARG A 145 2.68 9.93 6.11
C ARG A 145 1.21 10.17 6.41
N HIS A 146 0.91 11.31 7.02
CA HIS A 146 -0.45 11.80 7.26
C HIS A 146 -0.63 13.10 6.49
N VAL A 147 -1.62 13.15 5.61
CA VAL A 147 -1.71 14.22 4.60
C VAL A 147 -3.14 14.69 4.38
N GLU A 148 -3.29 15.89 3.84
CA GLU A 148 -4.59 16.35 3.35
C GLU A 148 -4.99 15.60 2.06
N GLN A 149 -6.29 15.52 1.80
CA GLN A 149 -6.84 14.84 0.61
C GLN A 149 -6.23 15.36 -0.71
N ASN A 150 -6.02 16.67 -0.83
CA ASN A 150 -5.43 17.29 -2.03
C ASN A 150 -3.94 16.93 -2.25
N ARG A 151 -3.25 16.40 -1.24
CA ARG A 151 -1.84 15.95 -1.30
C ARG A 151 -1.71 14.44 -1.41
N LEU A 152 -2.79 13.68 -1.22
CA LEU A 152 -2.77 12.22 -1.19
C LEU A 152 -2.05 11.62 -2.40
N SER A 153 -2.39 12.05 -3.63
CA SER A 153 -1.71 11.55 -4.84
C SER A 153 -0.21 11.79 -4.82
N THR A 154 0.22 13.01 -4.50
CA THR A 154 1.64 13.37 -4.50
C THR A 154 2.41 12.61 -3.41
N SER A 155 1.80 12.40 -2.25
CA SER A 155 2.42 11.72 -1.13
C SER A 155 2.56 10.22 -1.37
N ILE A 156 1.55 9.57 -1.95
CA ILE A 156 1.66 8.16 -2.36
C ILE A 156 2.79 8.02 -3.38
N ALA A 157 2.83 8.84 -4.43
CA ALA A 157 3.90 8.76 -5.43
C ALA A 157 5.29 8.96 -4.81
N HIS A 158 5.42 9.88 -3.85
CA HIS A 158 6.68 10.16 -3.14
C HIS A 158 7.15 8.98 -2.28
N MET A 159 6.26 8.14 -1.74
CA MET A 159 6.67 6.97 -0.95
C MET A 159 7.57 6.02 -1.75
N ALA A 160 7.42 5.98 -3.08
CA ALA A 160 8.29 5.17 -3.93
C ALA A 160 9.76 5.62 -3.88
N GLN A 161 10.07 6.84 -3.41
CA GLN A 161 11.45 7.31 -3.21
C GLN A 161 12.08 6.72 -1.94
N LEU A 162 11.26 6.27 -1.00
CA LEU A 162 11.71 5.64 0.25
C LEU A 162 11.98 4.14 0.10
N LEU A 163 11.70 3.53 -1.06
CA LEU A 163 12.14 2.15 -1.30
C LEU A 163 13.68 2.10 -1.16
N PRO A 164 14.26 1.03 -0.61
CA PRO A 164 15.70 0.85 -0.67
C PRO A 164 16.18 0.75 -2.13
N PRO A 165 17.47 0.95 -2.43
CA PRO A 165 18.03 0.57 -3.71
C PRO A 165 17.71 -0.91 -3.96
N SER A 166 17.12 -1.26 -5.10
CA SER A 166 16.98 -2.67 -5.46
C SER A 166 18.38 -3.26 -5.49
N GLY A 167 18.60 -4.35 -4.76
CA GLY A 167 19.88 -5.05 -4.69
C GLY A 167 20.19 -5.72 -6.02
N ALA A 168 20.42 -4.95 -7.08
CA ALA A 168 21.14 -5.40 -8.26
C ALA A 168 22.61 -5.55 -7.85
N THR A 169 22.89 -6.62 -7.10
CA THR A 169 24.23 -7.20 -7.11
C THR A 169 24.39 -7.90 -8.45
N GLY A 170 24.65 -7.10 -9.48
CA GLY A 170 25.26 -7.60 -10.71
C GLY A 170 26.67 -8.04 -10.34
N ARG A 171 26.86 -9.37 -10.29
CA ARG A 171 28.13 -9.99 -10.66
C ARG A 171 28.29 -9.94 -12.17
#